data_AF-A0A6I9MYL5-F1
#
_entry.id   AF-A0A6I9MYL5-F1
#
_cell.length_a   1.000
_cell.length_b   1.000
_cell.length_c   1.000
_cell.angle_alpha   90.00
_cell.angle_beta   90.00
_cell.angle_gamma   90.00
#
_symmetry.space_group_name_H-M   'P 1'
#
loop_
_entity.id
_entity.type
_entity.pdbx_description
1 polymer ?
#
loop_
_entity_poly.entity_id
_entity_poly.type
_entity_poly.pdbx_seq_one_letter_code
_entity_poly.pdbx_strand_id
1 'polypeptide(L)'
;MTLGKQGPEGTLRVVVIQERRLHLGVHNGWCFLDKPQVVVLEPLARSRSDSSSKQSSLVKDSSTTSPPPQMLGLRSSLELKLTNHQALAIVFQLEFVFSAPIGRETM
;
A
#
# COMPACT_ATOMS: atom_id res chain seq x y z
N MET A 1 -8.71 1.27 -1.56
CA MET A 1 -9.07 1.97 -0.32
C MET A 1 -9.38 3.41 -0.72
N THR A 2 -10.61 3.84 -0.49
CA THR A 2 -11.09 5.18 -0.86
C THR A 2 -11.19 5.97 0.44
N LEU A 3 -10.29 6.94 0.64
CA LEU A 3 -10.35 7.79 1.82
C LEU A 3 -11.14 9.05 1.45
N GLY A 4 -12.44 9.05 1.75
CA GLY A 4 -13.27 10.24 1.59
C GLY A 4 -13.00 11.23 2.73
N LYS A 5 -12.56 12.45 2.41
CA LYS A 5 -12.65 13.59 3.33
C LYS A 5 -13.91 14.39 2.98
N GLN A 6 -14.75 14.64 3.97
CA GLN A 6 -15.99 15.40 3.82
C GLN A 6 -15.66 16.89 3.75
N GLY A 7 -15.90 17.51 2.60
CA GLY A 7 -15.83 18.96 2.41
C GLY A 7 -17.15 19.63 2.80
N PRO A 8 -17.17 20.97 2.98
CA PRO A 8 -18.32 21.72 3.47
C PRO A 8 -19.54 21.75 2.52
N GLU A 9 -19.40 21.25 1.30
CA GLU A 9 -20.50 21.04 0.36
C GLU A 9 -20.56 19.54 0.05
N GLY A 10 -21.74 18.92 0.20
CA GLY A 10 -21.99 17.46 0.27
C GLY A 10 -21.54 16.57 -0.90
N THR A 11 -20.63 17.03 -1.75
CA THR A 11 -19.96 16.24 -2.78
C THR A 11 -18.75 15.52 -2.19
N LEU A 12 -18.85 14.20 -2.01
CA LEU A 12 -17.71 13.37 -1.63
C LEU A 12 -16.64 13.45 -2.72
N ARG A 13 -15.52 14.14 -2.45
CA ARG A 13 -14.35 14.11 -3.34
C ARG A 13 -13.68 12.75 -3.20
N VAL A 14 -13.84 11.92 -4.22
CA VAL A 14 -13.25 10.58 -4.26
C VAL A 14 -11.75 10.69 -4.49
N VAL A 15 -10.94 10.40 -3.47
CA VAL A 15 -9.49 10.26 -3.61
C VAL A 15 -9.17 8.81 -3.98
N VAL A 16 -8.44 8.62 -5.08
CA VAL A 16 -7.99 7.30 -5.54
C VAL A 16 -6.49 7.16 -5.36
N ILE A 17 -6.05 6.00 -4.88
CA ILE A 17 -4.64 5.62 -4.87
C ILE A 17 -4.27 5.26 -6.31
N GLN A 18 -3.36 6.03 -6.91
CA GLN A 18 -2.81 5.73 -8.23
C GLN A 18 -1.70 4.70 -8.11
N GLU A 19 -0.75 4.92 -7.19
CA GLU A 19 0.45 4.09 -7.08
C GLU A 19 0.85 3.84 -5.62
N ARG A 20 1.59 2.73 -5.42
CA ARG A 20 2.11 2.30 -4.11
C ARG A 20 3.59 1.98 -4.30
N ARG A 21 4.46 2.93 -4.03
CA ARG A 21 5.90 2.84 -4.33
C ARG A 21 6.65 2.37 -3.09
N LEU A 22 7.33 1.23 -3.18
CA LEU A 22 8.28 0.80 -2.17
C LEU A 22 9.65 1.38 -2.51
N HIS A 23 10.17 2.20 -1.60
CA HIS A 23 11.56 2.63 -1.58
C HIS A 23 12.36 1.66 -0.71
N LEU A 24 13.37 1.02 -1.29
CA LEU A 24 14.23 0.06 -0.63
C LEU A 24 15.69 0.50 -0.74
N GLY A 25 16.38 0.58 0.38
CA GLY A 25 17.79 0.95 0.38
C GLY A 25 18.51 0.69 1.70
N VAL A 26 19.82 0.90 1.68
CA VAL A 26 20.71 0.71 2.82
C VAL A 26 20.93 2.04 3.53
N HIS A 27 20.86 2.05 4.86
CA HIS A 27 21.10 3.19 5.75
C HIS A 27 22.28 2.96 6.68
N ASN A 28 22.93 4.05 7.08
CA ASN A 28 23.93 4.08 8.17
C ASN A 28 23.36 4.63 9.49
N GLY A 29 22.04 4.64 9.64
CA GLY A 29 21.33 5.24 10.79
C GLY A 29 20.92 6.69 10.61
N TRP A 30 21.38 7.39 9.56
CA TRP A 30 21.05 8.80 9.31
C TRP A 30 20.40 9.01 7.94
N CYS A 31 20.98 8.45 6.89
CA CYS A 31 20.48 8.58 5.53
C CYS A 31 20.75 7.32 4.71
N PHE A 32 20.11 7.23 3.55
CA PHE A 32 20.44 6.21 2.57
C PHE A 32 21.88 6.42 2.09
N LEU A 33 22.66 5.34 2.06
CA LEU A 33 24.04 5.36 1.59
C LEU A 33 24.13 5.56 0.07
N ASP A 34 23.15 5.02 -0.65
CA ASP A 34 23.00 5.15 -2.10
C ASP A 34 21.56 5.53 -2.44
N LYS A 35 21.29 5.92 -3.69
CA LYS A 35 19.92 6.19 -4.15
C LYS A 35 19.04 4.95 -3.90
N PRO A 36 17.94 5.06 -3.12
CA PRO A 36 17.07 3.92 -2.85
C PRO A 36 16.42 3.43 -4.15
N GLN A 37 16.28 2.11 -4.26
CA GLN A 37 15.53 1.50 -5.36
C GLN A 37 14.04 1.76 -5.15
N VAL A 38 13.36 2.23 -6.20
CA VAL A 38 11.93 2.55 -6.16
C VAL A 38 11.19 1.60 -7.06
N VAL A 39 10.24 0.87 -6.50
CA VAL A 39 9.44 -0.10 -7.25
C VAL A 39 7.96 0.07 -6.95
N VAL A 40 7.13 -0.13 -7.96
CA VAL A 40 5.66 -0.03 -7.82
C VAL A 40 5.12 -1.39 -7.38
N LEU A 41 4.39 -1.39 -6.27
CA LEU A 41 3.71 -2.56 -5.73
C LEU A 41 2.33 -2.72 -6.36
N GLU A 42 2.00 -3.95 -6.73
CA GLU A 42 0.69 -4.32 -7.24
C GLU A 42 -0.15 -4.98 -6.14
N PRO A 43 -1.47 -4.76 -6.12
CA PRO A 43 -2.40 -5.57 -5.37
C PRO A 43 -2.27 -7.06 -5.69
N LEU A 44 -2.00 -7.87 -4.68
CA LEU A 44 -2.06 -9.32 -4.81
C LEU A 44 -3.47 -9.79 -4.47
N ALA A 45 -4.17 -10.35 -5.46
CA ALA A 45 -5.44 -11.02 -5.25
C ALA A 45 -5.19 -12.22 -4.31
N ARG A 46 -5.90 -12.29 -3.20
CA ARG A 46 -5.90 -13.50 -2.37
C ARG A 46 -6.62 -14.59 -3.17
N SER A 47 -5.88 -15.40 -3.94
CA SER A 47 -6.42 -16.65 -4.42
C SER A 47 -6.74 -17.51 -3.19
N ARG A 48 -8.02 -17.83 -2.97
CA ARG A 48 -8.42 -18.82 -1.98
C ARG A 48 -7.98 -20.18 -2.53
N SER A 49 -6.71 -20.53 -2.41
CA SER A 49 -6.24 -21.88 -2.76
C SER A 49 -6.09 -22.72 -1.49
N ASP A 50 -7.04 -23.65 -1.38
CA ASP A 50 -7.00 -24.96 -0.73
C ASP A 50 -6.76 -25.07 0.78
N SER A 51 -7.88 -25.07 1.50
CA SER A 51 -8.06 -26.02 2.61
C SER A 51 -9.53 -26.44 2.63
N SER A 52 -9.79 -27.61 2.05
CA SER A 52 -11.03 -28.36 2.28
C SER A 52 -11.09 -28.74 3.76
N SER A 53 -11.93 -28.06 4.54
CA SER A 53 -12.50 -28.62 5.75
C SER A 53 -13.87 -28.00 5.99
N LYS A 54 -14.90 -28.80 5.79
CA LYS A 54 -16.29 -28.54 6.16
C LYS A 54 -16.41 -28.30 7.66
N GLN A 55 -17.19 -27.29 8.04
CA GLN A 55 -17.94 -27.04 9.31
C GLN A 55 -17.86 -25.53 9.61
N SER A 56 -18.87 -24.80 10.05
CA SER A 56 -20.31 -24.98 10.22
C SER A 56 -20.85 -23.60 10.62
N SER A 57 -22.04 -23.24 10.11
CA SER A 57 -23.07 -22.36 10.70
C SER A 57 -22.69 -21.05 11.44
N LEU A 58 -23.28 -19.95 10.94
CA LEU A 58 -23.83 -18.79 11.68
C LEU A 58 -22.79 -17.99 12.51
N VAL A 59 -22.63 -16.68 12.32
CA VAL A 59 -23.42 -15.63 12.99
C VAL A 59 -23.30 -14.32 12.19
N LYS A 60 -24.42 -13.60 12.20
CA LYS A 60 -24.74 -12.34 11.55
C LYS A 60 -24.26 -11.13 12.40
N ASP A 61 -23.99 -10.02 11.73
CA ASP A 61 -23.95 -8.63 12.22
C ASP A 61 -22.75 -8.13 13.05
N SER A 62 -21.83 -7.43 12.36
CA SER A 62 -21.39 -6.10 12.80
C SER A 62 -21.04 -5.24 11.58
N SER A 63 -21.86 -4.22 11.37
CA SER A 63 -21.74 -3.17 10.37
C SER A 63 -20.54 -2.27 10.67
N THR A 64 -19.36 -2.70 10.25
CA THR A 64 -18.20 -1.86 9.86
C THR A 64 -17.19 -2.80 9.20
N THR A 65 -17.61 -3.49 8.14
CA THR A 65 -16.70 -4.34 7.37
C THR A 65 -15.75 -3.46 6.59
N SER A 66 -14.68 -3.00 7.24
CA SER A 66 -13.52 -2.46 6.54
C SER A 66 -13.10 -3.50 5.48
N PRO A 67 -12.77 -3.06 4.26
CA PRO A 67 -12.35 -3.98 3.22
C PRO A 67 -11.16 -4.81 3.76
N PRO A 68 -11.15 -6.13 3.50
CA PRO A 68 -10.16 -7.01 4.07
C PRO A 68 -8.74 -6.55 3.68
N PRO A 69 -7.72 -6.70 4.56
CA PRO A 69 -6.39 -6.15 4.33
C PRO A 69 -5.82 -6.58 2.98
N GLN A 70 -5.53 -5.60 2.11
CA GLN A 70 -5.00 -5.83 0.78
C GLN A 70 -3.50 -6.18 0.88
N MET A 71 -3.10 -7.30 0.30
CA MET A 71 -1.68 -7.67 0.19
C MET A 71 -1.07 -6.96 -1.01
N LEU A 72 0.16 -6.46 -0.87
CA LEU A 72 0.91 -5.79 -1.92
C LEU A 72 2.13 -6.64 -2.26
N GLY A 73 2.37 -6.85 -3.55
CA GLY A 73 3.44 -7.71 -4.03
C GLY A 73 4.26 -7.06 -5.14
N LEU A 74 5.47 -7.58 -5.31
CA LEU A 74 6.34 -7.32 -6.45
C LEU A 74 6.36 -8.58 -7.33
N ARG A 75 6.45 -8.40 -8.65
CA ARG A 75 6.60 -9.53 -9.59
C ARG A 75 8.07 -9.94 -9.78
N SER A 76 8.99 -9.07 -9.41
CA SER A 76 10.43 -9.28 -9.55
C SER A 76 11.11 -9.33 -8.18
N SER A 77 12.23 -10.03 -8.13
CA SER A 77 13.17 -9.97 -7.01
C SER A 77 13.89 -8.63 -6.98
N LEU A 78 14.33 -8.21 -5.80
CA LEU A 78 15.19 -7.03 -5.61
C LEU A 78 16.56 -7.49 -5.12
N GLU A 79 17.61 -6.88 -5.66
CA GLU A 79 18.99 -7.11 -5.23
C GLU A 79 19.54 -5.84 -4.60
N LEU A 80 20.17 -5.95 -3.43
CA LEU A 80 20.78 -4.82 -2.74
C LEU A 80 22.28 -5.05 -2.56
N LYS A 81 23.05 -4.03 -2.88
CA LYS A 81 24.48 -4.01 -2.54
C LYS A 81 24.63 -3.62 -1.08
N LEU A 82 25.12 -4.55 -0.27
CA LEU A 82 25.45 -4.29 1.13
C LEU A 82 26.86 -3.72 1.25
N THR A 83 27.05 -2.81 2.20
CA THR A 83 28.35 -2.24 2.53
C THR A 83 28.88 -2.85 3.83
N ASN A 84 30.19 -3.05 3.94
CA ASN A 84 30.83 -3.49 5.18
C ASN A 84 30.94 -2.34 6.19
N HIS A 85 29.81 -1.91 6.74
CA HIS A 85 29.72 -0.88 7.77
C HIS A 85 29.10 -1.46 9.03
N GLN A 86 29.67 -1.17 10.21
CA GLN A 86 29.22 -1.76 11.48
C GLN A 86 27.80 -1.34 11.87
N ALA A 87 27.38 -0.14 11.47
CA ALA A 87 26.00 0.33 11.61
C ALA A 87 25.33 0.33 10.22
N LEU A 88 24.68 -0.77 9.88
CA LEU A 88 23.94 -0.92 8.62
C LEU A 88 22.49 -1.32 8.91
N ALA A 89 21.55 -0.66 8.24
CA ALA A 89 20.14 -1.00 8.26
C ALA A 89 19.59 -1.11 6.84
N ILE A 90 18.66 -2.03 6.61
CA ILE A 90 17.87 -2.08 5.37
C ILE A 90 16.53 -1.42 5.66
N VAL A 91 16.17 -0.40 4.90
CA VAL A 91 14.96 0.40 5.12
C VAL A 91 13.96 0.15 3.99
N PHE A 92 12.72 -0.12 4.38
CA PHE A 92 11.56 -0.30 3.53
C PHE A 92 10.59 0.87 3.79
N GLN A 93 10.43 1.77 2.82
CA GLN A 93 9.52 2.91 2.94
C GLN A 93 8.42 2.82 1.87
N LEU A 94 7.17 2.73 2.32
CA LEU A 94 6.00 2.70 1.44
C LEU A 94 5.45 4.12 1.23
N GLU A 95 5.42 4.57 -0.03
CA GLU A 95 4.83 5.84 -0.45
C GLU A 95 3.55 5.60 -1.25
N PHE A 96 2.53 6.42 -0.99
CA PHE A 96 1.26 6.37 -1.72
C PHE A 96 1.09 7.64 -2.56
N VAL A 97 0.87 7.44 -3.86
CA VAL A 97 0.49 8.53 -4.77
C VAL A 97 -1.03 8.53 -4.88
N PHE A 98 -1.64 9.66 -4.55
CA PHE A 98 -3.09 9.86 -4.59
C PHE A 98 -3.46 10.83 -5.72
N SER A 99 -4.67 10.67 -6.26
CA SER A 99 -5.30 11.66 -7.12
C SER A 99 -6.74 11.90 -6.70
N ALA A 100 -7.24 13.10 -6.97
CA ALA A 100 -8.62 13.47 -6.75
C ALA A 100 -9.14 14.18 -7.99
N PRO A 101 -10.39 13.94 -8.41
CA PRO A 101 -11.00 14.69 -9.50
C PRO A 101 -11.10 16.16 -9.11
N ILE A 102 -10.63 17.03 -10.00
CA ILE A 102 -10.82 18.48 -9.88
C ILE A 102 -12.15 18.78 -10.56
N GLY A 103 -13.20 18.99 -9.76
CA GLY A 103 -14.48 19.44 -10.27
C GLY A 103 -14.35 20.80 -10.92
N ARG A 104 -14.81 20.89 -12.17
CA ARG A 104 -15.06 22.15 -12.88
C ARG A 104 -16.28 22.82 -12.25
N GLU A 105 -16.05 23.91 -11.53
CA GLU A 105 -17.06 24.96 -11.35
C GLU A 105 -17.32 25.53 -12.75
N THR A 106 -18.35 25.05 -13.44
CA THR A 106 -18.93 25.80 -14.55
C THR A 106 -20.12 26.55 -13.99
N MET A 107 -19.99 27.88 -13.98
CA MET A 107 -21.05 28.87 -13.75
C MET A 107 -22.34 28.54 -14.48
#